data_AF-A0A7C4DJP3-F1
#
_entry.id   AF-A0A7C4DJP3-F1
#
_cell.length_a   1.000
_cell.length_b   1.000
_cell.length_c   1.000
_cell.angle_alpha   90.00
_cell.angle_beta   90.00
_cell.angle_gamma   90.00
#
_symmetry.space_group_name_H-M   'P 1'
#
loop_
_entity.id
_entity.type
_entity.pdbx_description
1 polymer ?
#
loop_
_entity_poly.entity_id
_entity_poly.type
_entity_poly.pdbx_seq_one_letter_code
_entity_poly.pdbx_strand_id
1 'polypeptide(L)'
;MTDDGHGQPTPDKRLAAVCGLFCPACTIYIGTSEDPARLEALSQRIGLPVEKLRCEGCRSDNRCFFCQDLCKMAKCAGGKGLDFCGECREYPCDELKAFQAAMPHRLELWKSLDRIREAGFETWYREMIARYSCQECGAINSAYDFACRKCGARPGSGYVAEHGEEIARMMGQMAAPVNR
;
A
#
# COMPACT_ATOMS: atom_id res chain seq x y z
N MET A 1 6.08 -17.70 34.19
CA MET A 1 5.25 -16.83 33.34
C MET A 1 6.21 -16.15 32.38
N THR A 2 6.58 -16.84 31.30
CA THR A 2 7.46 -16.28 30.29
C THR A 2 6.60 -15.38 29.42
N ASP A 3 6.81 -14.07 29.57
CA ASP A 3 6.34 -13.07 28.63
C ASP A 3 7.19 -13.21 27.36
N ASP A 4 6.80 -14.16 26.51
CA ASP A 4 7.37 -14.33 25.18
C ASP A 4 6.85 -13.18 24.31
N GLY A 5 7.45 -12.00 24.50
CA GLY A 5 7.16 -10.72 23.84
C GLY A 5 7.43 -10.71 22.34
N HIS A 6 6.82 -11.63 21.59
CA HIS A 6 6.65 -11.55 20.14
C HIS A 6 5.28 -10.95 19.83
N GLY A 7 5.02 -9.75 20.37
CA GLY A 7 3.79 -9.01 20.15
C GLY A 7 3.60 -8.78 18.65
N GLN A 8 2.77 -9.61 18.01
CA GLN A 8 2.34 -9.39 16.64
C GLN A 8 1.78 -7.96 16.54
N PRO A 9 2.18 -7.16 15.53
CA PRO A 9 1.73 -5.78 15.46
C PRO A 9 0.20 -5.73 15.49
N THR A 10 -0.35 -4.96 16.42
CA THR A 10 -1.80 -4.81 16.58
C THR A 10 -2.38 -4.24 15.29
N PRO A 11 -3.41 -4.87 14.69
CA PRO A 11 -4.06 -4.32 13.50
C PRO A 11 -4.59 -2.89 13.73
N ASP A 12 -4.25 -1.98 12.83
CA ASP A 12 -4.73 -0.59 12.85
C ASP A 12 -5.56 -0.31 11.60
N LYS A 13 -6.88 -0.15 11.78
CA LYS A 13 -7.81 0.09 10.67
C LYS A 13 -7.50 1.41 9.94
N ARG A 14 -6.85 2.39 10.58
CA ARG A 14 -6.42 3.64 9.91
C ARG A 14 -5.45 3.38 8.75
N LEU A 15 -4.68 2.29 8.87
CA LEU A 15 -3.66 1.84 7.93
C LEU A 15 -4.19 0.77 6.94
N ALA A 16 -5.43 0.31 7.13
CA ALA A 16 -6.16 -0.56 6.21
C ALA A 16 -7.00 0.30 5.24
N ALA A 17 -6.51 0.52 4.02
CA ALA A 17 -7.19 1.37 3.06
C ALA A 17 -8.53 0.77 2.62
N VAL A 18 -9.52 1.63 2.35
CA VAL A 18 -10.86 1.20 1.95
C VAL A 18 -10.85 0.32 0.70
N CYS A 19 -9.88 0.50 -0.19
CA CYS A 19 -9.73 -0.25 -1.43
C CYS A 19 -8.95 -1.57 -1.27
N GLY A 20 -8.49 -1.92 -0.07
CA GLY A 20 -7.66 -3.11 0.17
C GLY A 20 -6.15 -2.89 0.02
N LEU A 21 -5.68 -1.64 -0.04
CA LEU A 21 -4.24 -1.36 0.08
C LEU A 21 -3.76 -1.39 1.53
N PHE A 22 -2.56 -1.90 1.73
CA PHE A 22 -1.89 -1.93 3.03
C PHE A 22 -0.95 -0.72 3.18
N CYS A 23 -1.37 0.30 3.95
CA CYS A 23 -0.61 1.54 4.10
C CYS A 23 0.84 1.35 4.62
N PRO A 24 1.14 0.40 5.52
CA PRO A 24 2.51 0.20 5.99
C PRO A 24 3.50 -0.20 4.88
N ALA A 25 3.02 -0.76 3.76
CA ALA A 25 3.83 -1.04 2.57
C ALA A 25 3.81 0.09 1.53
N CYS A 26 3.15 1.22 1.79
CA CYS A 26 3.18 2.37 0.91
C CYS A 26 4.52 3.10 1.02
N THR A 27 5.17 3.38 -0.11
CA THR A 27 6.47 4.07 -0.12
C THR A 27 6.42 5.44 0.57
N ILE A 28 5.29 6.14 0.47
CA ILE A 28 5.07 7.43 1.12
C ILE A 28 4.90 7.27 2.63
N TYR A 29 4.15 6.27 3.07
CA TYR A 29 3.95 6.00 4.49
C TYR A 29 5.27 5.61 5.15
N ILE A 30 6.01 4.66 4.56
CA ILE A 30 7.37 4.28 4.99
C ILE A 30 8.27 5.52 5.07
N GLY A 31 8.21 6.40 4.06
CA GLY A 31 8.98 7.64 4.06
C GLY A 31 8.60 8.59 5.20
N THR A 32 7.32 8.63 5.57
CA THR A 32 6.83 9.45 6.68
C THR A 32 7.20 8.86 8.04
N SER A 33 7.08 7.53 8.21
CA SER A 33 7.20 6.86 9.50
C SER A 33 8.60 6.38 9.85
N GLU A 34 9.42 6.06 8.85
CA GLU A 34 10.68 5.33 9.05
C GLU A 34 11.87 5.84 8.21
N ASP A 35 11.63 6.60 7.14
CA ASP A 35 12.66 6.96 6.16
C ASP A 35 12.45 8.36 5.55
N PRO A 36 12.75 9.43 6.31
CA PRO A 36 12.59 10.80 5.83
C PRO A 36 13.35 11.07 4.52
N ALA A 37 14.53 10.47 4.33
CA ALA A 37 15.31 10.60 3.11
C ALA A 37 14.60 10.02 1.88
N ARG A 38 13.90 8.87 2.02
CA ARG A 38 13.00 8.34 0.97
C ARG A 38 11.90 9.34 0.61
N LEU A 39 11.31 10.00 1.61
CA LEU A 39 10.24 10.98 1.39
C LEU A 39 10.76 12.24 0.67
N GLU A 40 11.94 12.72 1.06
CA GLU A 40 12.62 13.86 0.43
C GLU A 40 12.99 13.57 -1.03
N ALA A 41 13.59 12.40 -1.31
CA ALA A 41 13.91 11.98 -2.67
C ALA A 41 12.64 11.86 -3.54
N LEU A 42 11.55 11.35 -2.96
CA LEU A 42 10.27 11.28 -3.65
C LEU A 42 9.71 12.67 -3.96
N SER A 43 9.76 13.59 -2.99
CA SER A 43 9.38 15.01 -3.14
C SER A 43 10.08 15.67 -4.31
N GLN A 44 11.42 15.56 -4.37
CA GLN A 44 12.22 16.10 -5.46
C GLN A 44 11.83 15.51 -6.82
N ARG A 45 11.63 14.19 -6.88
CA ARG A 45 11.30 13.50 -8.13
C ARG A 45 9.93 13.89 -8.70
N ILE A 46 8.95 14.12 -7.85
CA ILE A 46 7.57 14.42 -8.29
C ILE A 46 7.25 15.93 -8.32
N GLY A 47 8.15 16.77 -7.78
CA GLY A 47 7.95 18.22 -7.73
C GLY A 47 6.87 18.68 -6.75
N LEU A 48 6.68 17.97 -5.63
CA LEU A 48 5.74 18.35 -4.57
C LEU A 48 6.47 18.57 -3.24
N PRO A 49 6.09 19.58 -2.43
CA PRO A 49 6.66 19.76 -1.08
C PRO A 49 6.53 18.51 -0.22
N VAL A 50 7.50 18.26 0.66
CA VAL A 50 7.51 17.08 1.56
C VAL A 50 6.26 17.06 2.44
N GLU A 51 5.77 18.24 2.83
CA GLU A 51 4.56 18.43 3.64
C GLU A 51 3.33 17.86 2.94
N LYS A 52 3.24 17.99 1.61
CA LYS A 52 2.16 17.39 0.81
C LYS A 52 2.28 15.89 0.67
N LEU A 53 3.41 15.29 1.06
CA LEU A 53 3.62 13.85 1.03
C LEU A 53 3.53 13.19 2.39
N ARG A 54 3.55 13.94 3.50
CA ARG A 54 3.34 13.34 4.82
C ARG A 54 1.99 12.62 4.86
N CYS A 55 1.97 11.42 5.42
CA CYS A 55 0.79 10.56 5.44
C CYS A 55 0.76 9.70 6.70
N GLU A 56 -0.38 9.68 7.38
CA GLU A 56 -0.62 8.92 8.61
C GLU A 56 -1.62 7.77 8.42
N GLY A 57 -2.01 7.49 7.17
CA GLY A 57 -2.89 6.37 6.81
C GLY A 57 -4.12 6.78 6.01
N CYS A 58 -4.69 5.83 5.27
CA CYS A 58 -5.83 6.08 4.37
C CYS A 58 -7.09 6.63 5.07
N ARG A 59 -7.26 6.32 6.36
CA ARG A 59 -8.40 6.80 7.18
C ARG A 59 -8.00 7.85 8.22
N SER A 60 -6.80 8.41 8.11
CA SER A 60 -6.38 9.53 8.94
C SER A 60 -6.83 10.86 8.34
N ASP A 61 -6.80 11.91 9.15
CA ASP A 61 -7.01 13.28 8.67
C ASP A 61 -5.80 13.81 7.88
N ASN A 62 -4.60 13.28 8.15
CA ASN A 62 -3.36 13.67 7.48
C ASN A 62 -2.96 12.65 6.40
N ARG A 63 -3.41 12.92 5.16
CA ARG A 63 -3.14 12.06 4.00
C ARG A 63 -2.28 12.79 2.99
N CYS A 64 -1.36 12.07 2.34
CA CYS A 64 -0.59 12.64 1.25
C CYS A 64 -1.50 13.09 0.09
N PHE A 65 -1.01 14.03 -0.72
CA PHE A 65 -1.68 14.61 -1.88
C PHE A 65 -2.42 13.58 -2.76
N PHE A 66 -1.78 12.45 -3.08
CA PHE A 66 -2.41 11.41 -3.91
C PHE A 66 -3.64 10.78 -3.25
N CYS A 67 -3.61 10.56 -1.95
CA CYS A 67 -4.70 9.96 -1.18
C CYS A 67 -5.77 10.98 -0.77
N GLN A 68 -5.37 12.24 -0.56
CA GLN A 68 -6.26 13.32 -0.15
C GLN A 68 -7.04 13.90 -1.34
N ASP A 69 -6.32 14.26 -2.41
CA ASP A 69 -6.86 15.09 -3.50
C ASP A 69 -7.23 14.29 -4.75
N LEU A 70 -6.52 13.19 -5.03
CA LEU A 70 -6.72 12.41 -6.26
C LEU A 70 -7.51 11.11 -6.06
N CYS A 71 -7.47 10.52 -4.87
CA CYS A 71 -8.10 9.23 -4.61
C CYS A 71 -9.63 9.35 -4.47
N LYS A 72 -10.37 8.75 -5.40
CA LYS A 72 -11.84 8.70 -5.36
C LYS A 72 -12.39 7.66 -4.38
N MET A 73 -11.61 6.62 -4.05
CA MET A 73 -12.08 5.46 -3.29
C MET A 73 -12.50 5.82 -1.87
N ALA A 74 -11.68 6.60 -1.16
CA ALA A 74 -11.96 7.02 0.22
C ALA A 74 -13.24 7.85 0.31
N LYS A 75 -13.42 8.83 -0.59
CA LYS A 75 -14.63 9.66 -0.65
C LYS A 75 -15.87 8.84 -1.01
N CYS A 76 -15.77 7.93 -1.97
CA CYS A 76 -16.87 7.06 -2.39
C CYS A 76 -17.30 6.12 -1.25
N ALA A 77 -16.37 5.43 -0.61
CA ALA A 77 -16.66 4.53 0.52
C ALA A 77 -17.29 5.30 1.69
N GLY A 78 -16.73 6.46 2.06
CA GLY A 78 -17.29 7.32 3.12
C GLY A 78 -18.70 7.81 2.81
N GLY A 79 -18.97 8.25 1.57
CA GLY A 79 -20.30 8.68 1.14
C GLY A 79 -21.35 7.56 1.12
N LYS A 80 -20.91 6.30 0.99
CA LYS A 80 -21.78 5.12 1.05
C LYS A 80 -21.82 4.47 2.45
N GLY A 81 -21.07 4.99 3.42
CA GLY A 81 -20.96 4.39 4.76
C GLY A 81 -20.30 3.00 4.76
N LEU A 82 -19.41 2.73 3.81
CA LEU A 82 -18.73 1.44 3.67
C LEU A 82 -17.35 1.49 4.33
N ASP A 83 -16.99 0.41 5.01
CA ASP A 83 -15.64 0.27 5.55
C ASP A 83 -14.66 -0.14 4.46
N PHE A 84 -15.06 -1.07 3.59
CA PHE A 84 -14.22 -1.55 2.49
C PHE A 84 -15.01 -1.61 1.19
N CYS A 85 -14.33 -1.37 0.07
CA CYS A 85 -14.95 -1.39 -1.25
C CYS A 85 -15.57 -2.76 -1.59
N GLY A 86 -15.07 -3.85 -1.02
CA GLY A 86 -15.62 -5.20 -1.19
C GLY A 86 -17.04 -5.38 -0.62
N GLU A 87 -17.47 -4.48 0.26
CA GLU A 87 -18.84 -4.47 0.81
C GLU A 87 -19.84 -3.78 -0.13
N CYS A 88 -19.35 -3.10 -1.17
CA CYS A 88 -20.22 -2.38 -2.10
C CYS A 88 -21.03 -3.36 -2.96
N ARG A 89 -22.32 -3.08 -3.15
CA ARG A 89 -23.20 -3.88 -4.02
C ARG A 89 -22.76 -3.88 -5.48
N GLU A 90 -22.01 -2.87 -5.90
CA GLU A 90 -21.48 -2.71 -7.25
C GLU A 90 -20.06 -3.29 -7.38
N TYR A 91 -19.51 -3.93 -6.35
CA TYR A 91 -18.16 -4.47 -6.36
C TYR A 91 -18.03 -5.69 -7.31
N PRO A 92 -16.99 -5.74 -8.17
CA PRO A 92 -16.05 -4.67 -8.49
C PRO A 92 -16.65 -3.66 -9.49
N CYS A 93 -16.68 -2.38 -9.12
CA CYS A 93 -17.16 -1.32 -10.02
C CYS A 93 -16.06 -0.85 -10.97
N ASP A 94 -16.44 -0.16 -12.04
CA ASP A 94 -15.50 0.23 -13.09
C ASP A 94 -14.45 1.24 -12.62
N GLU A 95 -14.80 2.18 -11.74
CA GLU A 95 -13.80 3.07 -11.11
C GLU A 95 -12.74 2.30 -10.32
N LEU A 96 -13.12 1.25 -9.59
CA LEU A 96 -12.17 0.46 -8.81
C LEU A 96 -11.31 -0.41 -9.73
N LYS A 97 -11.87 -0.96 -10.81
CA LYS A 97 -11.09 -1.69 -11.84
C LYS A 97 -10.06 -0.79 -12.51
N ALA A 98 -10.46 0.41 -12.92
CA ALA A 98 -9.55 1.39 -13.50
C ALA A 98 -8.47 1.82 -12.50
N PHE A 99 -8.85 2.03 -11.23
CA PHE A 99 -7.89 2.34 -10.16
C PHE A 99 -6.88 1.21 -9.97
N GLN A 100 -7.34 -0.05 -9.94
CA GLN A 100 -6.51 -1.25 -9.79
C GLN A 100 -5.48 -1.39 -10.92
N ALA A 101 -5.92 -1.23 -12.17
CA ALA A 101 -5.05 -1.43 -13.34
C ALA A 101 -3.96 -0.34 -13.49
N ALA A 102 -4.14 0.82 -12.87
CA ALA A 102 -3.28 1.98 -13.12
C ALA A 102 -1.88 1.91 -12.49
N MET A 103 -1.67 1.14 -11.42
CA MET A 103 -0.36 1.12 -10.73
C MET A 103 -0.01 -0.26 -10.13
N PRO A 104 1.27 -0.67 -10.16
CA PRO A 104 1.69 -1.98 -9.69
C PRO A 104 1.42 -2.27 -8.22
N HIS A 105 1.41 -1.27 -7.32
CA HIS A 105 1.10 -1.49 -5.90
C HIS A 105 -0.37 -1.85 -5.64
N ARG A 106 -1.21 -1.91 -6.69
CA ARG A 106 -2.64 -2.18 -6.61
C ARG A 106 -3.00 -3.56 -7.16
N LEU A 107 -2.05 -4.37 -7.60
CA LEU A 107 -2.35 -5.64 -8.27
C LEU A 107 -3.22 -6.58 -7.41
N GLU A 108 -3.04 -6.55 -6.08
CA GLU A 108 -3.74 -7.44 -5.14
C GLU A 108 -5.03 -6.87 -4.53
N LEU A 109 -5.65 -5.81 -5.10
CA LEU A 109 -6.89 -5.27 -4.52
C LEU A 109 -7.99 -6.31 -4.39
N TRP A 110 -8.20 -7.16 -5.41
CA TRP A 110 -9.23 -8.19 -5.38
C TRP A 110 -8.96 -9.22 -4.30
N LYS A 111 -7.75 -9.79 -4.28
CA LYS A 111 -7.32 -10.73 -3.23
C LYS A 111 -7.49 -10.13 -1.84
N SER A 112 -7.10 -8.87 -1.66
CA SER A 112 -7.20 -8.18 -0.37
C SER A 112 -8.64 -7.94 0.07
N LEU A 113 -9.49 -7.42 -0.82
CA LEU A 113 -10.89 -7.13 -0.51
C LEU A 113 -11.69 -8.41 -0.28
N ASP A 114 -11.45 -9.47 -1.06
CA ASP A 114 -12.10 -10.77 -0.85
C ASP A 114 -11.65 -11.39 0.48
N ARG A 115 -10.36 -11.29 0.82
CA ARG A 115 -9.84 -11.77 2.10
C ARG A 115 -10.41 -11.00 3.29
N ILE A 116 -10.56 -9.68 3.18
CA ILE A 116 -11.19 -8.85 4.20
C ILE A 116 -12.65 -9.27 4.42
N ARG A 117 -13.40 -9.57 3.35
CA ARG A 117 -14.79 -10.06 3.46
C ARG A 117 -14.88 -11.44 4.10
N GLU A 118 -13.94 -12.32 3.77
CA GLU A 118 -13.93 -13.71 4.24
C GLU A 118 -13.49 -13.83 5.70
N ALA A 119 -12.39 -13.15 6.07
CA ALA A 119 -11.69 -13.37 7.34
C ALA A 119 -11.58 -12.14 8.25
N GLY A 120 -12.15 -11.01 7.83
CA GLY A 120 -12.06 -9.74 8.53
C GLY A 120 -10.73 -9.02 8.29
N PHE A 121 -10.75 -7.69 8.47
CA PHE A 121 -9.58 -6.85 8.19
C PHE A 121 -8.39 -7.13 9.12
N GLU A 122 -8.63 -7.59 10.34
CA GLU A 122 -7.57 -7.84 11.33
C GLU A 122 -6.70 -9.03 10.93
N THR A 123 -7.33 -10.09 10.41
CA THR A 123 -6.65 -11.25 9.86
C THR A 123 -5.88 -10.86 8.61
N TRP A 124 -6.54 -10.19 7.66
CA TRP A 124 -5.88 -9.65 6.47
C TRP A 124 -4.70 -8.74 6.81
N TYR A 125 -4.81 -7.89 7.84
CA TYR A 125 -3.74 -6.96 8.24
C TYR A 125 -2.48 -7.70 8.67
N ARG A 126 -2.63 -8.75 9.50
CA ARG A 126 -1.51 -9.60 9.92
C ARG A 126 -0.88 -10.34 8.74
N GLU A 127 -1.71 -10.84 7.84
CA GLU A 127 -1.25 -11.47 6.60
C GLU A 127 -0.48 -10.48 5.72
N MET A 128 -0.90 -9.22 5.66
CA MET A 128 -0.21 -8.18 4.91
C MET A 128 1.13 -7.77 5.53
N ILE A 129 1.25 -7.80 6.87
CA ILE A 129 2.56 -7.67 7.52
C ILE A 129 3.50 -8.75 6.99
N ALA A 130 3.11 -10.02 7.09
CA ALA A 130 3.91 -11.13 6.58
C ALA A 130 4.19 -11.03 5.06
N ARG A 131 3.19 -10.62 4.27
CA ARG A 131 3.26 -10.47 2.81
C ARG A 131 4.34 -9.49 2.37
N TYR A 132 4.46 -8.37 3.08
CA TYR A 132 5.39 -7.28 2.75
C TYR A 132 6.68 -7.29 3.57
N SER A 133 6.78 -8.14 4.59
CA SER A 133 8.01 -8.34 5.36
C SER A 133 9.07 -9.11 4.58
N CYS A 134 10.32 -8.68 4.74
CA CYS A 134 11.49 -9.42 4.31
C CYS A 134 11.64 -10.71 5.14
N GLN A 135 11.88 -11.84 4.48
CA GLN A 135 12.01 -13.14 5.15
C GLN A 135 13.30 -13.25 5.99
N GLU A 136 14.31 -12.44 5.71
CA GLU A 136 15.60 -12.48 6.41
C GLU A 136 15.63 -11.62 7.68
N CYS A 137 14.96 -10.45 7.67
CA CYS A 137 15.06 -9.49 8.78
C CYS A 137 13.71 -8.94 9.27
N GLY A 138 12.59 -9.38 8.70
CA GLY A 138 11.24 -8.96 9.11
C GLY A 138 10.82 -7.55 8.69
N ALA A 139 11.74 -6.72 8.19
CA ALA A 139 11.43 -5.35 7.78
C ALA A 139 10.35 -5.31 6.70
N ILE A 140 9.33 -4.45 6.88
CA ILE A 140 8.31 -4.21 5.85
C ILE A 140 8.94 -3.45 4.70
N ASN A 141 8.67 -3.92 3.49
CA ASN A 141 9.13 -3.34 2.23
C ASN A 141 7.94 -2.86 1.42
N SER A 142 8.15 -1.85 0.57
CA SER A 142 7.11 -1.42 -0.34
C SER A 142 6.95 -2.40 -1.51
N ALA A 143 5.84 -2.27 -2.23
CA ALA A 143 5.62 -2.94 -3.52
C ALA A 143 6.69 -2.62 -4.59
N TYR A 144 7.59 -1.65 -4.35
CA TYR A 144 8.63 -1.24 -5.29
C TYR A 144 10.06 -1.55 -4.82
N ASP A 145 10.22 -2.08 -3.61
CA ASP A 145 11.52 -2.42 -3.04
C ASP A 145 11.95 -3.82 -3.51
N PHE A 146 12.58 -3.91 -4.70
CA PHE A 146 13.05 -5.19 -5.28
C PHE A 146 14.06 -5.93 -4.39
N ALA A 147 14.81 -5.18 -3.59
CA ALA A 147 15.67 -5.67 -2.53
C ALA A 147 15.20 -5.08 -1.20
N CYS A 148 15.38 -5.82 -0.10
CA CYS A 148 15.00 -5.36 1.23
C CYS A 148 15.75 -4.07 1.58
N ARG A 149 14.99 -3.03 1.97
CA ARG A 149 15.51 -1.71 2.34
C ARG A 149 16.41 -1.68 3.58
N LYS A 150 16.47 -2.78 4.36
CA LYS A 150 17.28 -2.88 5.58
C LYS A 150 18.49 -3.82 5.41
N CYS A 151 18.31 -5.01 4.82
CA CYS A 151 19.37 -6.01 4.72
C CYS A 151 19.82 -6.35 3.29
N GLY A 152 19.15 -5.82 2.27
CA GLY A 152 19.50 -6.06 0.86
C GLY A 152 19.05 -7.40 0.27
N ALA A 153 18.39 -8.28 1.04
CA ALA A 153 17.86 -9.55 0.55
C ALA A 153 16.93 -9.38 -0.67
N ARG A 154 16.97 -10.33 -1.61
CA ARG A 154 16.15 -10.33 -2.83
C ARG A 154 15.38 -11.65 -2.95
N PRO A 155 14.05 -11.63 -3.15
CA PRO A 155 13.19 -10.45 -3.27
C PRO A 155 13.00 -9.73 -1.93
N GLY A 156 12.73 -8.42 -1.97
CA GLY A 156 12.56 -7.62 -0.74
C GLY A 156 11.34 -8.01 0.10
N SER A 157 10.31 -8.58 -0.54
CA SER A 157 9.11 -9.11 0.11
C SER A 157 8.50 -10.24 -0.73
N GLY A 158 7.54 -10.96 -0.16
CA GLY A 158 6.73 -11.89 -0.95
C GLY A 158 6.01 -11.19 -2.11
N TYR A 159 5.55 -9.95 -1.91
CA TYR A 159 4.85 -9.19 -2.96
C TYR A 159 5.70 -9.05 -4.23
N VAL A 160 6.95 -8.63 -4.03
CA VAL A 160 7.93 -8.50 -5.12
C VAL A 160 8.29 -9.86 -5.71
N ALA A 161 8.35 -10.92 -4.88
CA ALA A 161 8.61 -12.28 -5.37
C ALA A 161 7.58 -12.72 -6.43
N GLU A 162 6.29 -12.38 -6.22
CA GLU A 162 5.21 -12.78 -7.12
C GLU A 162 5.03 -11.81 -8.30
N HIS A 163 5.14 -10.50 -8.06
CA HIS A 163 4.75 -9.48 -9.04
C HIS A 163 5.93 -8.75 -9.70
N GLY A 164 7.17 -9.14 -9.41
CA GLY A 164 8.38 -8.42 -9.82
C GLY A 164 8.48 -8.12 -11.32
N GLU A 165 8.16 -9.10 -12.16
CA GLU A 165 8.17 -8.94 -13.63
C GLU A 165 7.12 -7.92 -14.10
N GLU A 166 5.90 -8.01 -13.56
CA GLU A 166 4.79 -7.11 -13.90
C GLU A 166 5.06 -5.67 -13.42
N ILE A 167 5.63 -5.52 -12.21
CA ILE A 167 6.06 -4.24 -11.67
C ILE A 167 7.08 -3.59 -12.61
N ALA A 168 8.09 -4.35 -13.05
CA ALA A 168 9.12 -3.86 -13.96
C ALA A 168 8.52 -3.44 -15.32
N ARG A 169 7.61 -4.24 -15.87
CA ARG A 169 6.91 -3.96 -17.12
C ARG A 169 6.10 -2.67 -17.06
N MET A 170 5.24 -2.52 -16.05
CA MET A 170 4.39 -1.34 -15.88
C MET A 170 5.22 -0.07 -15.60
N MET A 171 6.27 -0.16 -14.78
CA MET A 171 7.16 0.98 -14.51
C MET A 171 7.95 1.39 -15.75
N GLY A 172 8.41 0.43 -16.55
CA GLY A 172 9.09 0.71 -17.82
C GLY A 172 8.18 1.44 -18.82
N GLN A 173 6.90 1.05 -18.90
CA GLN A 173 5.91 1.73 -19.75
C GLN A 173 5.63 3.18 -19.30
N MET A 174 5.62 3.44 -17.99
CA MET A 174 5.43 4.80 -17.45
C MET A 174 6.66 5.70 -17.65
N ALA A 175 7.86 5.12 -17.73
CA ALA A 175 9.09 5.86 -17.97
C ALA A 175 9.35 6.12 -19.47
N ALA A 176 8.67 5.39 -20.36
CA ALA A 176 8.78 5.62 -21.80
C ALA A 176 8.20 6.99 -22.17
N PRO A 177 8.88 7.78 -23.02
CA PRO A 177 8.33 9.03 -23.50
C PRO A 177 7.02 8.74 -24.25
N VAL A 178 5.94 9.43 -23.86
CA VAL A 178 4.71 9.45 -24.65
C VAL A 178 5.06 10.13 -25.97
N ASN A 179 5.23 9.34 -27.04
CA ASN A 179 5.33 9.89 -28.39
C ASN A 179 4.06 10.72 -28.62
N ARG A 180 4.25 12.03 -28.72
CA ARG A 180 3.22 13.02 -28.97
C ARG A 180 3.28 13.45 -30.43
#